data_AF-A0AA41C134-F1
#
_entry.id   AF-A0AA41C134-F1
#
_cell.length_a   1.000
_cell.length_b   1.000
_cell.length_c   1.000
_cell.angle_alpha   90.00
_cell.angle_beta   90.00
_cell.angle_gamma   90.00
#
_symmetry.space_group_name_H-M   'P 1'
#
loop_
_entity.id
_entity.type
_entity.pdbx_description
1 polymer ?
#
loop_
_entity_poly.entity_id
_entity_poly.type
_entity_poly.pdbx_seq_one_letter_code
_entity_poly.pdbx_strand_id
1 'polypeptide(L)' 'MTPGSSYQPSDPTKDTTITYTADKQKGSVSYVDDTTGKTLKTDSISGTTGSKSSYSTSGSIADYKKQGYELVT' A
#
# COMPACT_ATOMS: atom_id res chain seq x y z
N MET A 1 -7.18 -4.94 19.86
CA MET A 1 -6.61 -6.19 19.30
C MET A 1 -5.93 -5.89 17.98
N THR A 2 -4.95 -6.67 17.56
CA THR A 2 -4.42 -6.62 16.18
C THR A 2 -5.14 -7.65 15.31
N PRO A 3 -5.19 -7.46 13.98
CA PRO A 3 -5.62 -8.50 13.05
C PRO A 3 -4.95 -9.86 13.37
N GLY A 4 -5.75 -10.92 13.47
CA GLY A 4 -5.27 -12.27 13.79
C GLY A 4 -5.17 -12.63 15.28
N SER A 5 -5.46 -11.70 16.19
CA SER A 5 -5.54 -12.02 17.63
C SER A 5 -6.78 -12.87 17.96
N SER A 6 -6.65 -13.87 18.84
CA SER A 6 -7.81 -14.59 19.42
C SER A 6 -8.30 -13.90 20.69
N TYR A 7 -9.61 -13.97 20.95
CA TYR A 7 -10.24 -13.47 22.19
C TYR A 7 -11.17 -14.52 22.79
N GLN A 8 -11.11 -14.67 24.11
CA GLN A 8 -12.05 -15.50 24.89
C GLN A 8 -12.86 -14.59 25.83
N PRO A 9 -14.19 -14.52 25.70
CA PRO A 9 -15.05 -13.77 26.61
C PRO A 9 -14.99 -14.32 28.04
N SER A 10 -15.01 -13.43 29.03
CA SER A 10 -15.09 -13.81 30.45
C SER A 10 -16.50 -14.24 30.87
N ASP A 11 -17.53 -13.77 30.16
CA ASP A 11 -18.93 -14.17 30.32
C ASP A 11 -19.53 -14.44 28.93
N PRO A 12 -19.79 -15.71 28.56
CA PRO A 12 -20.31 -16.06 27.24
C PRO A 12 -21.79 -15.67 27.04
N THR A 13 -22.48 -15.17 28.07
CA THR A 13 -23.88 -14.75 28.00
C THR A 13 -24.06 -13.26 27.72
N LYS A 14 -22.97 -12.50 27.58
CA LYS A 14 -22.98 -11.05 27.31
C LYS A 14 -22.21 -10.69 26.05
N ASP A 15 -22.67 -9.63 25.40
CA ASP A 15 -21.96 -9.05 24.27
C ASP A 15 -20.58 -8.52 24.69
N THR A 16 -19.57 -8.84 23.88
CA THR A 16 -18.23 -8.26 24.02
C THR A 16 -17.91 -7.44 22.78
N THR A 17 -17.73 -6.13 22.96
CA THR A 17 -17.22 -5.26 21.91
C THR A 17 -15.72 -5.48 21.72
N ILE A 18 -15.32 -5.88 20.51
CA ILE A 18 -13.91 -6.02 20.14
C ILE A 18 -13.49 -4.88 19.23
N THR A 19 -12.55 -4.06 19.71
CA THR A 19 -11.95 -2.99 18.92
C THR A 19 -10.58 -3.43 18.39
N TYR A 20 -10.38 -3.30 17.08
CA TYR A 20 -9.11 -3.57 16.43
C TYR A 20 -8.36 -2.28 16.11
N THR A 21 -7.03 -2.33 16.27
CA THR A 21 -6.12 -1.30 15.78
C THR A 21 -5.55 -1.81 14.46
N ALA A 22 -5.74 -1.06 13.38
CA ALA A 22 -5.20 -1.44 12.07
C ALA A 22 -3.68 -1.38 12.07
N ASP A 23 -3.02 -2.42 11.55
CA ASP A 23 -1.57 -2.48 11.49
C ASP A 23 -1.03 -1.54 10.42
N LYS A 24 0.17 -0.99 10.65
CA LYS A 24 0.89 -0.23 9.63
C LYS A 24 1.42 -1.18 8.55
N GLN A 25 1.16 -0.84 7.30
CA GLN A 25 1.60 -1.55 6.11
C GLN A 25 2.58 -0.70 5.30
N LYS A 26 3.50 -1.35 4.60
CA LYS A 26 4.48 -0.73 3.70
C LYS A 26 4.30 -1.30 2.29
N GLY A 27 4.61 -0.49 1.29
CA GLY A 27 4.68 -0.91 -0.11
C GLY A 27 5.62 0.01 -0.89
N SER A 28 5.77 -0.26 -2.18
CA SER A 28 6.56 0.59 -3.07
C SER A 28 5.99 0.62 -4.47
N VAL A 29 6.31 1.69 -5.21
CA VAL A 29 6.04 1.82 -6.63
C VAL A 29 7.37 2.08 -7.34
N SER A 30 7.73 1.20 -8.26
CA SER A 30 8.97 1.30 -9.03
C SER A 30 8.68 1.63 -10.49
N TYR A 31 9.41 2.61 -11.02
CA TYR A 31 9.40 2.99 -12.42
C TYR A 31 10.62 2.38 -13.09
N VAL A 32 10.40 1.49 -14.06
CA VAL A 32 11.44 0.69 -14.70
C VAL A 32 11.46 1.04 -16.18
N ASP A 33 12.66 1.27 -16.71
CA ASP A 33 12.90 1.30 -18.15
C ASP A 33 12.88 -0.14 -18.68
N ASP A 34 11.89 -0.47 -19.48
CA ASP A 34 11.69 -1.80 -20.05
C ASP A 34 12.79 -2.20 -21.04
N THR A 35 13.44 -1.23 -21.70
CA THR A 35 14.49 -1.49 -22.69
C THR A 35 15.77 -1.99 -22.01
N THR A 36 16.13 -1.38 -20.88
CA THR A 36 17.39 -1.65 -20.17
C THR A 36 17.21 -2.47 -18.90
N GLY A 37 15.97 -2.63 -18.42
CA GLY A 37 15.64 -3.21 -17.12
C GLY A 37 16.01 -2.32 -15.93
N LYS A 38 16.48 -1.09 -16.15
CA LYS A 38 16.94 -0.21 -15.09
C LYS A 38 15.76 0.41 -14.33
N THR A 39 15.80 0.31 -13.00
CA THR A 39 14.89 1.09 -12.16
C THR A 39 15.32 2.56 -12.15
N LEU A 40 14.44 3.44 -12.64
CA LEU A 40 14.65 4.88 -12.73
C LEU A 40 14.32 5.58 -11.40
N LYS A 41 13.30 5.08 -10.69
CA LYS A 41 12.83 5.61 -9.41
C LYS A 41 12.08 4.53 -8.64
N THR A 42 12.17 4.55 -7.33
CA THR A 42 11.28 3.79 -6.44
C THR A 42 10.74 4.70 -5.35
N ASP A 43 9.43 4.82 -5.28
CA ASP A 43 8.74 5.55 -4.22
C ASP A 43 8.27 4.56 -3.15
N SER A 44 8.62 4.84 -1.90
CA SER A 44 8.06 4.11 -0.76
C SER A 44 6.69 4.66 -0.40
N ILE A 45 5.73 3.76 -0.18
CA ILE A 45 4.38 4.12 0.28
C ILE A 45 4.08 3.37 1.59
N SER A 46 3.20 3.96 2.41
CA SER A 46 2.76 3.34 3.65
C SER A 46 1.28 3.60 3.89
N GLY A 47 0.61 2.68 4.58
CA GLY A 47 -0.80 2.81 4.93
C GLY A 47 -1.13 1.96 6.14
N THR A 48 -2.42 1.71 6.37
CA THR A 48 -2.89 0.75 7.38
C THR A 48 -3.69 -0.37 6.71
N THR A 49 -3.75 -1.53 7.35
CA THR A 49 -4.56 -2.66 6.86
C THR A 49 -5.99 -2.21 6.57
N GLY A 50 -6.49 -2.54 5.38
CA GLY A 50 -7.84 -2.17 4.94
C GLY A 50 -7.98 -0.77 4.33
N SER A 51 -6.94 0.07 4.38
CA SER A 51 -6.95 1.41 3.77
C SER A 51 -6.57 1.37 2.29
N LYS A 52 -7.23 2.19 1.47
CA LYS A 52 -6.84 2.42 0.07
C LYS A 52 -5.64 3.37 0.02
N SER A 53 -4.65 3.06 -0.83
CA SER A 53 -3.53 3.96 -1.10
C SER A 53 -4.00 5.24 -1.82
N SER A 54 -3.47 6.39 -1.42
CA SER A 54 -3.66 7.69 -2.09
C SER A 54 -2.58 7.98 -3.14
N TYR A 55 -1.60 7.09 -3.32
CA TYR A 55 -0.52 7.27 -4.27
C TYR A 55 -1.04 7.31 -5.71
N SER A 56 -0.56 8.27 -6.51
CA SER A 56 -0.91 8.42 -7.92
C SER A 56 0.34 8.40 -8.78
N THR A 57 0.29 7.66 -9.88
CA THR A 57 1.37 7.58 -10.88
C THR A 57 1.31 8.70 -11.93
N SER A 58 0.21 9.45 -12.00
CA SER A 58 -0.07 10.40 -13.10
C SER A 58 1.02 11.44 -13.30
N GLY A 59 1.52 12.05 -12.21
CA GLY A 59 2.58 13.06 -12.28
C GLY A 59 3.91 12.48 -12.78
N SER A 60 4.37 11.38 -12.18
CA SER A 60 5.63 10.73 -12.59
C SER A 60 5.56 10.21 -14.02
N ILE A 61 4.43 9.63 -14.46
CA ILE A 61 4.24 9.22 -15.85
C ILE A 61 4.31 10.44 -16.79
N ALA A 62 3.68 11.56 -16.44
CA ALA A 62 3.73 12.77 -17.27
C ALA A 62 5.17 13.32 -17.38
N ASP A 63 5.95 13.27 -16.31
CA ASP A 63 7.34 13.74 -16.32
C ASP A 63 8.28 12.81 -17.09
N TYR A 64 8.07 11.49 -17.03
CA TYR A 64 8.81 10.54 -17.87
C TYR A 64 8.46 10.68 -19.35
N LYS A 65 7.19 10.97 -19.69
CA LYS A 65 6.79 11.28 -21.07
C LYS A 65 7.52 12.50 -21.63
N LYS A 66 7.71 13.56 -20.84
CA LYS A 66 8.51 14.74 -21.24
C LYS A 66 9.99 14.42 -21.46
N GLN A 67 10.49 13.36 -20.82
CA GLN A 67 11.87 12.87 -20.97
C GLN A 67 12.03 11.87 -22.14
N GLY A 68 10.96 11.60 -22.90
CA GLY A 68 10.98 10.73 -24.07
C GLY A 68 10.63 9.27 -23.79
N TYR A 69 10.18 8.93 -22.58
CA TYR A 69 9.69 7.58 -22.28
C TYR A 69 8.21 7.42 -22.67
N GLU A 70 7.85 6.19 -23.03
CA GLU A 70 6.45 5.80 -23.24
C GLU A 70 6.00 4.82 -22.15
N LEU A 71 4.71 4.88 -21.81
CA LEU A 71 4.13 3.94 -20.85
C LEU A 71 3.87 2.61 -21.57
N VAL A 72 4.47 1.54 -21.06
CA VAL A 72 4.16 0.17 -21.49
C VAL A 72 2.89 -0.28 -20.79
N THR A 73 1.93 -0.83 -21.54
CA THR A 73 0.61 -1.30 -21.06
C THR A 73 0.38 -2.75 -21.43
#